data_AF-A0A8K0CQU8-F1
#
_entry.id   AF-A0A8K0CQU8-F1
#
_cell.length_a   1.000
_cell.length_b   1.000
_cell.length_c   1.000
_cell.angle_alpha   90.00
_cell.angle_beta   90.00
_cell.angle_gamma   90.00
#
_symmetry.space_group_name_H-M   'P 1'
#
loop_
_entity.id
_entity.type
_entity.pdbx_description
1 polymer ?
#
loop_
_entity_poly.entity_id
_entity_poly.type
_entity_poly.pdbx_seq_one_letter_code
_entity_poly.pdbx_strand_id
1 'polypeptide(L)'
;PDWDDPLSSDITKEWCDWAAQLKTMVNFSIPRSLFSTKIKEYHLHVFADASLRAYGVAAYVRGVDFSNNKRDEDTMMLPRLELTAALLAARLQHFLHKVLTIKISETVCWTNSSITIHWKPYVANRVREIQTLTNNTRGWYHCPGSDNPADLLTRGITANVLIQSKL
;
A
#
# COMPACT_ATOMS: atom_id res chain seq x y z
N PRO A 1 -21.30 -21.49 18.69
CA PRO A 1 -20.75 -21.79 17.36
C PRO A 1 -19.49 -22.63 17.53
N ASP A 2 -19.64 -23.93 17.27
CA ASP A 2 -18.51 -24.84 17.11
C ASP A 2 -17.88 -24.62 15.72
N TRP A 3 -16.62 -25.02 15.55
CA TRP A 3 -15.91 -24.80 14.26
C TRP A 3 -16.52 -25.56 13.09
N ASP A 4 -17.21 -26.66 13.40
CA ASP A 4 -17.85 -27.53 12.42
C ASP A 4 -19.33 -27.18 12.17
N ASP A 5 -19.85 -26.15 12.85
CA ASP A 5 -21.23 -25.69 12.61
C ASP A 5 -21.35 -25.10 11.19
N PRO A 6 -22.44 -25.41 10.47
CA PRO A 6 -22.66 -24.84 9.14
C PRO A 6 -22.79 -23.31 9.22
N LEU A 7 -22.14 -22.63 8.29
CA LEU A 7 -22.26 -21.17 8.15
C LEU A 7 -23.71 -20.78 7.85
N SER A 8 -24.11 -19.58 8.27
CA SER A 8 -25.42 -19.05 7.90
C SER A 8 -25.59 -18.99 6.39
N SER A 9 -26.84 -19.03 5.92
CA SER A 9 -27.17 -18.92 4.50
C SER A 9 -26.58 -17.66 3.86
N ASP A 10 -26.51 -16.58 4.63
CA ASP A 10 -26.04 -15.28 4.16
C ASP A 10 -24.53 -15.31 3.90
N ILE A 11 -23.74 -15.86 4.84
CA ILE A 11 -22.29 -16.00 4.69
C ILE A 11 -21.96 -17.00 3.58
N THR A 12 -22.70 -18.11 3.51
CA THR A 12 -22.51 -19.12 2.47
C THR A 12 -22.77 -18.54 1.08
N LYS A 13 -23.82 -17.72 0.95
CA LYS A 13 -24.13 -17.02 -0.30
C LYS A 13 -23.05 -16.00 -0.66
N GLU A 14 -22.62 -15.16 0.29
CA GLU A 14 -21.56 -14.17 0.08
C GLU A 14 -20.25 -14.84 -0.37
N TRP A 15 -19.88 -15.95 0.26
CA TRP A 15 -18.72 -16.75 -0.12
C TRP A 15 -18.83 -17.32 -1.53
N CYS A 16 -19.97 -17.93 -1.87
CA CYS A 16 -20.21 -18.48 -3.21
C CYS A 16 -20.17 -17.39 -4.30
N ASP A 17 -20.77 -16.23 -4.03
CA ASP A 17 -20.77 -15.08 -4.94
C ASP A 17 -19.35 -14.52 -5.14
N TRP A 18 -18.56 -14.45 -4.07
CA TRP A 18 -17.15 -14.05 -4.15
C TRP A 18 -16.29 -15.09 -4.89
N ALA A 19 -16.47 -16.39 -4.60
CA ALA A 19 -15.73 -17.47 -5.25
C ALA A 19 -16.05 -17.56 -6.75
N ALA A 20 -17.30 -17.30 -7.14
CA ALA A 20 -17.69 -17.22 -8.54
C ALA A 20 -16.96 -16.09 -9.29
N GLN A 21 -16.74 -14.95 -8.63
CA GLN A 21 -16.01 -13.81 -9.20
C GLN A 21 -14.52 -14.11 -9.41
N LEU A 22 -13.90 -15.01 -8.64
CA LEU A 22 -12.50 -15.41 -8.91
C LEU A 22 -12.30 -15.98 -10.32
N LYS A 23 -13.35 -16.56 -10.92
CA LYS A 23 -13.29 -17.04 -12.32
C LYS A 23 -13.03 -15.91 -13.32
N THR A 24 -13.42 -14.66 -13.01
CA THR A 24 -13.16 -13.50 -13.89
C THR A 24 -11.71 -13.03 -13.81
N MET A 25 -11.00 -13.35 -12.72
CA MET A 25 -9.58 -13.01 -12.54
C MET A 25 -8.63 -13.89 -13.36
N VAL A 26 -9.10 -14.99 -13.95
CA VAL A 26 -8.25 -15.91 -14.73
C VAL A 26 -7.54 -15.21 -15.90
N ASN A 27 -8.20 -14.22 -16.51
CA ASN A 27 -7.65 -13.44 -17.62
C ASN A 27 -7.12 -12.07 -17.17
N PHE A 28 -7.16 -11.77 -15.87
CA PHE A 28 -6.66 -10.51 -15.36
C PHE A 28 -5.13 -10.54 -15.32
N SER A 29 -4.51 -9.62 -16.03
CA SER A 29 -3.05 -9.46 -16.07
C SER A 29 -2.71 -8.02 -15.72
N ILE A 30 -1.82 -7.85 -14.75
CA ILE A 30 -1.23 -6.54 -14.45
C ILE A 30 0.04 -6.43 -15.29
N PRO A 31 0.13 -5.48 -16.24
CA PRO A 31 1.34 -5.26 -17.03
C PRO A 31 2.52 -4.93 -16.11
N ARG A 32 3.43 -5.89 -15.91
CA ARG A 32 4.68 -5.65 -15.17
C ARG A 32 5.73 -5.15 -16.15
N SER A 33 5.77 -3.84 -16.40
CA SER A 33 6.87 -3.27 -17.18
C SER A 33 7.97 -2.72 -16.28
N LEU A 34 9.08 -3.45 -16.23
CA LEU A 34 10.36 -2.99 -15.71
C LEU A 34 11.10 -2.31 -16.87
N PHE A 35 10.65 -1.09 -17.19
CA PHE A 35 11.44 -0.04 -17.86
C PHE A 35 11.77 -0.25 -19.35
N SER A 36 11.15 0.55 -20.21
CA SER A 36 11.31 0.47 -21.68
C SER A 36 12.41 1.39 -22.26
N THR A 37 13.05 2.24 -21.45
CA THR A 37 13.99 3.29 -21.91
C THR A 37 15.24 3.39 -21.03
N LYS A 38 16.19 4.27 -21.42
CA LYS A 38 17.37 4.60 -20.61
C LYS A 38 16.95 5.31 -19.33
N ILE A 39 16.85 4.56 -18.25
CA ILE A 39 16.53 5.13 -16.94
C ILE A 39 17.75 5.82 -16.38
N LYS A 40 17.52 7.07 -15.98
CA LYS A 40 18.50 7.84 -15.23
C LYS A 40 18.55 7.38 -13.78
N GLU A 41 17.38 7.24 -13.15
CA GLU A 41 17.26 6.96 -11.71
C GLU A 41 16.06 6.07 -11.39
N TYR A 42 16.22 5.21 -10.37
CA TYR A 42 15.15 4.37 -9.84
C TYR A 42 14.67 4.93 -8.51
N HIS A 43 13.36 5.14 -8.40
CA HIS A 43 12.71 5.60 -7.19
C HIS A 43 11.84 4.47 -6.63
N LEU A 44 12.02 4.15 -5.36
CA LEU A 44 11.16 3.19 -4.67
C LEU A 44 9.99 3.94 -4.04
N HIS A 45 8.76 3.59 -4.42
CA HIS A 45 7.56 4.12 -3.79
C HIS A 45 6.89 3.03 -2.95
N VAL A 46 6.58 3.35 -1.70
CA VAL A 46 5.94 2.43 -0.76
C VAL A 46 4.72 3.09 -0.15
N PHE A 47 3.55 2.53 -0.39
CA PHE A 47 2.26 3.05 0.03
C PHE A 47 1.76 2.24 1.22
N ALA A 48 1.56 2.90 2.33
CA ALA A 48 0.90 2.35 3.50
C ALA A 48 -0.56 2.79 3.50
N ASP A 49 -1.45 1.87 3.85
CA ASP A 49 -2.82 2.21 4.19
C ASP A 49 -3.36 1.35 5.33
N ALA A 50 -4.35 1.87 6.03
CA ALA A 50 -5.12 1.10 6.96
C ALA A 50 -6.59 1.50 7.01
N SER A 51 -7.45 0.49 7.01
CA SER A 51 -8.88 0.58 7.30
C SER A 51 -9.17 -0.08 8.65
N LEU A 52 -10.40 0.07 9.15
CA LEU A 52 -10.86 -0.67 10.33
C LEU A 52 -10.81 -2.21 10.16
N ARG A 53 -10.81 -2.70 8.91
CA ARG A 53 -10.88 -4.13 8.59
C ARG A 53 -9.50 -4.75 8.37
N ALA A 54 -8.55 -3.99 7.82
CA ALA A 54 -7.22 -4.46 7.52
C ALA A 54 -6.22 -3.30 7.37
N TYR A 55 -4.93 -3.61 7.47
CA TYR A 55 -3.84 -2.69 7.12
C TYR A 55 -2.91 -3.38 6.13
N GLY A 56 -2.27 -2.61 5.26
CA GLY A 56 -1.54 -3.17 4.14
C GLY A 56 -0.53 -2.21 3.55
N VAL A 57 0.35 -2.76 2.73
CA VAL A 57 1.40 -2.00 2.03
C VAL A 57 1.50 -2.46 0.59
N ALA A 58 1.59 -1.52 -0.33
CA ALA A 58 1.91 -1.74 -1.74
C ALA A 58 3.24 -1.05 -2.07
N ALA A 59 4.13 -1.71 -2.81
CA ALA A 59 5.41 -1.12 -3.21
C ALA A 59 5.65 -1.33 -4.70
N TYR A 60 6.19 -0.30 -5.36
CA TYR A 60 6.64 -0.38 -6.74
C TYR A 60 7.90 0.45 -6.99
N VAL A 61 8.65 0.06 -8.01
CA VAL A 61 9.83 0.80 -8.47
C VAL A 61 9.42 1.64 -9.68
N ARG A 62 9.64 2.95 -9.60
CA ARG A 62 9.44 3.89 -10.69
C ARG A 62 10.79 4.22 -11.33
N GLY A 63 10.83 4.13 -12.65
CA GLY A 63 11.93 4.63 -13.46
C GLY A 63 11.68 6.09 -13.78
N VAL A 64 12.60 6.97 -13.41
CA VAL A 64 12.53 8.37 -13.79
C VAL A 64 13.35 8.58 -15.05
N ASP A 65 12.63 8.88 -16.12
CA ASP A 65 13.17 9.39 -17.39
C ASP A 65 13.17 10.94 -17.35
N PHE A 66 13.73 11.59 -18.37
CA PHE A 66 13.93 13.05 -18.40
C PHE A 66 12.66 13.92 -18.40
N SER A 67 11.45 13.34 -18.44
CA SER A 67 10.18 14.07 -18.43
C SER A 67 9.39 13.84 -17.12
N ASN A 68 9.33 14.91 -16.31
CA ASN A 68 8.59 15.05 -15.05
C ASN A 68 7.15 14.56 -15.10
N ASN A 69 6.60 14.12 -13.95
CA ASN A 69 5.15 14.21 -13.72
C ASN A 69 4.74 14.42 -12.26
N LYS A 70 3.70 15.26 -12.13
CA LYS A 70 3.10 15.96 -10.98
C LYS A 70 2.54 15.05 -9.86
N ARG A 71 2.25 15.66 -8.70
CA ARG A 71 1.57 15.09 -7.52
C ARG A 71 0.46 16.04 -7.07
N ASP A 72 -0.70 15.51 -6.71
CA ASP A 72 -1.82 16.22 -6.08
C ASP A 72 -2.08 15.65 -4.66
N GLU A 73 -2.53 16.50 -3.74
CA GLU A 73 -2.77 16.23 -2.31
C GLU A 73 -4.27 16.45 -1.99
N ASP A 74 -4.92 15.54 -1.22
CA ASP A 74 -5.67 15.83 0.02
C ASP A 74 -6.47 14.64 0.64
N THR A 75 -6.81 14.79 1.94
CA THR A 75 -7.84 14.09 2.77
C THR A 75 -7.39 12.99 3.77
N MET A 76 -8.02 13.00 4.96
CA MET A 76 -7.53 12.55 6.29
C MET A 76 -8.42 11.44 6.93
N MET A 77 -7.85 10.37 7.53
CA MET A 77 -8.52 9.45 8.49
C MET A 77 -7.58 8.83 9.58
N LEU A 78 -7.88 7.63 10.13
CA LEU A 78 -7.75 7.17 11.53
C LEU A 78 -6.35 6.76 12.10
N PRO A 79 -5.84 7.42 13.16
CA PRO A 79 -4.42 7.45 13.56
C PRO A 79 -3.67 6.15 13.90
N ARG A 80 -4.36 5.10 14.39
CA ARG A 80 -3.68 3.96 15.07
C ARG A 80 -3.32 2.82 14.13
N LEU A 81 -4.20 2.51 13.19
CA LEU A 81 -3.98 1.44 12.22
C LEU A 81 -3.01 1.91 11.12
N GLU A 82 -3.08 3.20 10.78
CA GLU A 82 -2.19 3.86 9.82
C GLU A 82 -0.74 3.82 10.27
N LEU A 83 -0.48 3.98 11.57
CA LEU A 83 0.84 3.79 12.14
C LEU A 83 1.36 2.36 11.96
N THR A 84 0.49 1.36 12.07
CA THR A 84 0.89 -0.04 11.89
C THR A 84 1.20 -0.31 10.42
N ALA A 85 0.43 0.25 9.50
CA ALA A 85 0.73 0.25 8.07
C ALA A 85 2.05 0.99 7.76
N ALA A 86 2.29 2.14 8.40
CA ALA A 86 3.53 2.90 8.23
C ALA A 86 4.75 2.13 8.74
N LEU A 87 4.62 1.42 9.87
CA LEU A 87 5.67 0.53 10.35
C LEU A 87 5.94 -0.61 9.38
N LEU A 88 4.89 -1.20 8.81
CA LEU A 88 5.02 -2.25 7.80
C LEU A 88 5.72 -1.71 6.53
N ALA A 89 5.41 -0.48 6.10
CA ALA A 89 6.08 0.16 4.98
C ALA A 89 7.55 0.45 5.26
N ALA A 90 7.89 0.93 6.46
CA ALA A 90 9.27 1.16 6.88
C ALA A 90 10.11 -0.13 6.90
N ARG A 91 9.52 -1.25 7.32
CA ARG A 91 10.17 -2.57 7.28
C ARG A 91 10.29 -3.10 5.86
N LEU A 92 9.25 -2.95 5.04
CA LEU A 92 9.26 -3.41 3.65
C LEU A 92 10.31 -2.67 2.83
N GLN A 93 10.39 -1.34 2.93
CA GLN A 93 11.40 -0.58 2.17
C GLN A 93 12.82 -0.95 2.61
N HIS A 94 13.07 -1.15 3.91
CA HIS A 94 14.37 -1.63 4.40
C HIS A 94 14.75 -3.01 3.86
N PHE A 95 13.77 -3.92 3.79
CA PHE A 95 13.97 -5.23 3.17
C PHE A 95 14.25 -5.12 1.66
N LEU A 96 13.49 -4.30 0.94
CA LEU A 96 13.66 -4.08 -0.49
C LEU A 96 15.03 -3.47 -0.82
N HIS A 97 15.53 -2.53 -0.02
CA HIS A 97 16.90 -2.00 -0.16
C HIS A 97 17.99 -3.07 -0.04
N LYS A 98 17.74 -4.15 0.72
CA LYS A 98 18.70 -5.25 0.88
C LYS A 98 18.64 -6.28 -0.25
N VAL A 99 17.47 -6.49 -0.83
CA VAL A 99 17.21 -7.58 -1.79
C VAL A 99 17.25 -7.10 -3.23
N LEU A 100 16.89 -5.85 -3.50
CA LEU A 100 16.94 -5.29 -4.84
C LEU A 100 18.40 -5.09 -5.27
N THR A 101 18.73 -5.59 -6.46
CA THR A 101 20.07 -5.44 -7.07
C THR A 101 20.22 -4.11 -7.83
N ILE A 102 19.11 -3.39 -8.03
CA ILE A 102 19.10 -2.06 -8.66
C ILE A 102 19.45 -0.97 -7.64
N LYS A 103 20.21 0.04 -8.08
CA LYS A 103 20.53 1.19 -7.24
C LYS A 103 19.30 2.10 -7.13
N ILE A 104 18.67 2.11 -5.96
CA ILE A 104 17.59 3.04 -5.63
C ILE A 104 18.18 4.40 -5.29
N SER A 105 17.81 5.43 -6.05
CA SER A 105 18.27 6.82 -5.87
C SER A 105 17.43 7.56 -4.83
N GLU A 106 16.14 7.24 -4.74
CA GLU A 106 15.20 7.89 -3.82
C GLU A 106 14.16 6.88 -3.31
N THR A 107 13.72 7.04 -2.06
CA THR A 107 12.61 6.27 -1.49
C THR A 107 11.54 7.21 -0.95
N VAL A 108 10.31 6.95 -1.35
CA VAL A 108 9.14 7.76 -1.03
C VAL A 108 8.11 6.87 -0.36
N CYS A 109 7.84 7.14 0.92
CA CYS A 109 6.79 6.48 1.69
C CYS A 109 5.52 7.34 1.68
N TRP A 110 4.39 6.71 1.42
CA TRP A 110 3.10 7.38 1.30
C TRP A 110 2.15 6.87 2.37
N THR A 111 1.41 7.79 2.97
CA THR A 111 0.34 7.49 3.92
C THR A 111 -0.84 8.40 3.61
N ASN A 112 -2.07 7.93 3.75
CA ASN A 112 -3.26 8.78 3.68
C ASN A 112 -3.51 9.55 4.99
N SER A 113 -2.61 9.44 5.97
CA SER A 113 -2.78 10.05 7.27
C SER A 113 -1.74 11.08 7.63
N SER A 114 -2.25 12.30 7.70
CA SER A 114 -1.59 13.45 8.29
C SER A 114 -1.33 13.27 9.80
N ILE A 115 -1.98 12.34 10.49
CA ILE A 115 -1.73 12.08 11.93
C ILE A 115 -0.52 11.18 12.14
N THR A 116 -0.25 10.22 11.24
CA THR A 116 1.04 9.48 11.27
C THR A 116 2.26 10.38 11.11
N ILE A 117 2.09 11.55 10.47
CA ILE A 117 3.15 12.56 10.37
C ILE A 117 3.41 13.25 11.72
N HIS A 118 2.38 13.34 12.59
CA HIS A 118 2.44 13.98 13.91
C HIS A 118 2.49 12.93 15.03
N TRP A 119 3.66 12.32 15.15
CA TRP A 119 4.05 11.26 16.09
C TRP A 119 3.67 11.52 17.56
N LYS A 120 2.66 10.83 18.10
CA LYS A 120 2.23 10.95 19.51
C LYS A 120 3.06 10.07 20.48
N PRO A 121 3.24 10.45 21.77
CA PRO A 121 4.13 9.77 22.73
C PRO A 121 3.82 8.30 23.05
N TYR A 122 2.54 7.89 23.04
CA TYR A 122 2.13 6.47 23.27
C TYR A 122 2.72 5.50 22.22
N VAL A 123 3.22 6.05 21.13
CA VAL A 123 3.69 5.34 19.94
C VAL A 123 5.23 5.37 19.83
N ALA A 124 5.92 6.01 20.76
CA ALA A 124 7.33 6.40 20.63
C ALA A 124 8.28 5.28 20.16
N ASN A 125 8.06 4.02 20.57
CA ASN A 125 8.89 2.90 20.13
C ASN A 125 8.70 2.57 18.63
N ARG A 126 7.47 2.56 18.14
CA ARG A 126 7.17 2.32 16.71
C ARG A 126 7.60 3.50 15.85
N VAL A 127 7.40 4.72 16.35
CA VAL A 127 7.90 5.94 15.72
C VAL A 127 9.41 5.89 15.58
N ARG A 128 10.12 5.54 16.66
CA ARG A 128 11.58 5.44 16.67
C ARG A 128 12.05 4.41 15.66
N GLU A 129 11.39 3.26 15.58
CA GLU A 129 11.71 2.23 14.59
C GLU A 129 11.51 2.76 13.16
N ILE A 130 10.37 3.39 12.87
CA ILE A 130 10.12 4.01 11.56
C ILE A 130 11.21 5.02 11.22
N GLN A 131 11.49 5.97 12.12
CA GLN A 131 12.52 7.00 11.94
C GLN A 131 13.91 6.39 11.75
N THR A 132 14.24 5.31 12.44
CA THR A 132 15.53 4.62 12.28
C THR A 132 15.65 3.96 10.92
N LEU A 133 14.56 3.35 10.43
CA LEU A 133 14.53 2.64 9.15
C LEU A 133 14.43 3.58 7.94
N THR A 134 13.79 4.74 8.08
CA THR A 134 13.54 5.69 6.98
C THR A 134 14.41 6.94 7.01
N ASN A 135 15.52 6.96 7.77
CA ASN A 135 16.39 8.13 7.94
C ASN A 135 15.60 9.39 8.38
N ASN A 136 14.86 9.27 9.47
CA ASN A 136 13.87 10.21 10.02
C ASN A 136 12.59 10.31 9.17
N THR A 137 11.99 11.50 9.12
CA THR A 137 10.73 11.80 8.43
C THR A 137 10.92 12.21 6.97
N ARG A 138 12.16 12.42 6.54
CA ARG A 138 12.46 12.81 5.16
C ARG A 138 12.09 11.65 4.23
N GLY A 139 11.15 11.89 3.32
CA GLY A 139 10.65 10.86 2.40
C GLY A 139 9.24 10.37 2.70
N TRP A 140 8.58 10.83 3.77
CA TRP A 140 7.16 10.55 4.03
C TRP A 140 6.27 11.65 3.46
N TYR A 141 5.25 11.27 2.69
CA TYR A 141 4.31 12.18 2.05
C TYR A 141 2.87 11.69 2.22
N HIS A 142 1.94 12.64 2.14
CA HIS A 142 0.51 12.32 2.10
C HIS A 142 0.12 11.82 0.71
N CYS A 143 -0.75 10.81 0.62
CA CYS A 143 -1.37 10.36 -0.62
C CYS A 143 -2.88 10.10 -0.39
N PRO A 144 -3.77 10.68 -1.20
CA PRO A 144 -5.22 10.42 -1.12
C PRO A 144 -5.55 8.94 -1.26
N GLY A 145 -6.59 8.46 -0.58
CA GLY A 145 -7.04 7.06 -0.68
C GLY A 145 -7.39 6.64 -2.13
N SER A 146 -7.90 7.56 -2.95
CA SER A 146 -8.21 7.31 -4.36
C SER A 146 -6.99 7.03 -5.23
N ASP A 147 -5.82 7.51 -4.82
CA ASP A 147 -4.54 7.37 -5.52
C ASP A 147 -3.60 6.39 -4.78
N ASN A 148 -4.06 5.84 -3.65
CA ASN A 148 -3.31 4.93 -2.81
C ASN A 148 -3.66 3.48 -3.19
N PRO A 149 -2.78 2.73 -3.87
CA PRO A 149 -3.06 1.35 -4.24
C PRO A 149 -3.23 0.43 -3.02
N ALA A 150 -2.74 0.82 -1.83
CA ALA A 150 -2.98 0.06 -0.60
C ALA A 150 -4.42 0.21 -0.07
N ASP A 151 -5.19 1.23 -0.48
CA ASP A 151 -6.61 1.41 -0.08
C ASP A 151 -7.50 0.29 -0.64
N LEU A 152 -7.25 -0.16 -1.87
CA LEU A 152 -7.92 -1.32 -2.47
C LEU A 152 -7.74 -2.59 -1.62
N LEU A 153 -6.55 -2.77 -1.06
CA LEU A 153 -6.20 -3.91 -0.23
C LEU A 153 -6.90 -3.86 1.14
N THR A 154 -6.94 -2.70 1.78
CA THR A 154 -7.42 -2.56 3.15
C THR A 154 -8.94 -2.49 3.26
N ARG A 155 -9.63 -1.92 2.26
CA ARG A 155 -11.10 -1.83 2.25
C ARG A 155 -11.77 -3.11 1.76
N GLY A 156 -11.04 -3.89 0.96
CA GLY A 156 -11.58 -5.02 0.22
C GLY A 156 -12.30 -4.54 -1.03
N ILE A 157 -12.04 -5.23 -2.14
CA ILE A 157 -12.61 -4.93 -3.44
C ILE A 157 -13.07 -6.23 -4.11
N THR A 158 -14.14 -6.16 -4.88
CA THR A 158 -14.62 -7.27 -5.71
C THR A 158 -13.75 -7.42 -6.96
N ALA A 159 -13.64 -8.63 -7.50
CA ALA A 159 -12.80 -8.89 -8.68
C ALA A 159 -13.21 -8.02 -9.89
N ASN A 160 -14.51 -7.83 -10.09
CA ASN A 160 -15.03 -7.02 -11.20
C ASN A 160 -14.61 -5.54 -11.10
N VAL A 161 -14.62 -4.97 -9.89
CA VAL A 161 -14.19 -3.58 -9.68
C VAL A 161 -12.68 -3.48 -9.78
N LEU A 162 -11.93 -4.49 -9.31
CA LEU A 162 -10.47 -4.52 -9.43
C LEU A 162 -10.02 -4.52 -10.90
N ILE A 163 -10.68 -5.29 -11.76
CA ILE A 163 -10.37 -5.36 -13.21
C ILE A 163 -10.60 -4.00 -13.90
N GLN A 164 -11.58 -3.22 -13.43
CA GLN A 164 -11.91 -1.90 -13.98
C GLN A 164 -11.11 -0.75 -13.33
N SER A 165 -10.37 -1.05 -12.26
CA SER A 165 -9.59 -0.06 -11.54
C SER A 165 -8.52 0.55 -12.44
N LYS A 166 -8.36 1.87 -12.34
CA LYS A 166 -7.32 2.64 -13.05
C LYS A 166 -6.17 3.09 -12.14
N LEU A 167 -6.20 2.65 -10.87
CA LEU A 167 -5.09 2.76 -9.93
C LEU A 167 -3.86 2.00 -10.41
#